data_AF-A0A3L6PTL5-F1
#
_entry.id   AF-A0A3L6PTL5-F1
#
_cell.length_a   1.000
_cell.length_b   1.000
_cell.length_c   1.000
_cell.angle_alpha   90.00
_cell.angle_beta   90.00
_cell.angle_gamma   90.00
#
_symmetry.space_group_name_H-M   'P 1'
#
loop_
_entity.id
_entity.type
_entity.pdbx_description
1 polymer ?
#
loop_
_entity_poly.entity_id
_entity_poly.type
_entity_poly.pdbx_seq_one_letter_code
_entity_poly.pdbx_strand_id
1 'polypeptide(L)'
;MASGGGIARARLAEERKSWRRSHPHGFVAKPATLPDGSVNLMVWNCIVPGKEGGWKPSITVRQILIGIQDLLDNPNPASPAQGSCYELLVKNLPEYNNRVRQQAKRYPLHV
;
A
#
# COMPACT_ATOMS: atom_id res chain seq x y z
N MET A 1 21.86 31.70 18.53
CA MET A 1 20.42 31.48 18.76
C MET A 1 20.02 30.16 18.12
N ALA A 2 19.90 29.09 18.89
CA ALA A 2 19.53 27.76 18.40
C ALA A 2 18.00 27.60 18.47
N SER A 3 17.30 27.71 17.34
CA SER A 3 15.85 27.56 17.29
C SER A 3 15.43 26.08 17.18
N GLY A 4 15.39 25.43 18.35
CA GLY A 4 14.34 24.50 18.82
C GLY A 4 13.55 23.61 17.85
N GLY A 5 14.21 22.79 17.03
CA GLY A 5 13.58 21.64 16.38
C GLY A 5 14.25 20.35 16.84
N GLY A 6 13.62 19.57 17.71
CA GLY A 6 14.16 18.25 18.12
C GLY A 6 14.46 17.36 16.90
N ILE A 7 15.32 16.34 17.08
CA ILE A 7 15.84 15.46 16.01
C ILE A 7 14.75 15.01 15.00
N ALA A 8 13.54 14.72 15.50
CA ALA A 8 12.39 14.39 14.67
C ALA A 8 12.00 15.48 13.64
N ARG A 9 11.95 16.75 14.04
CA ARG A 9 11.62 17.88 13.16
C ARG A 9 12.69 18.10 12.08
N ALA A 10 13.96 17.95 12.45
CA ALA A 10 15.06 18.04 11.49
C ALA A 10 14.94 16.95 10.41
N ARG A 11 14.73 15.69 10.83
CA ARG A 11 14.53 14.58 9.89
C ARG A 11 13.30 14.77 9.00
N LEU A 12 12.17 15.20 9.55
CA LEU A 12 10.95 15.45 8.77
C LEU A 12 11.12 16.58 7.74
N ALA A 13 11.95 17.58 8.03
CA ALA A 13 12.30 18.61 7.06
C ALA A 13 13.13 18.07 5.89
N GLU A 14 14.07 17.15 6.16
CA GLU A 14 14.84 16.45 5.13
C GLU A 14 13.96 15.56 4.25
N GLU A 15 13.05 14.80 4.84
CA GLU A 15 12.08 13.97 4.11
C GLU A 15 11.19 14.83 3.19
N ARG A 16 10.71 15.99 3.68
CA ARG A 16 9.95 16.94 2.86
C ARG A 16 10.76 17.47 1.68
N LYS A 17 12.04 17.77 1.90
CA LYS A 17 12.95 18.27 0.85
C LYS A 17 13.23 17.17 -0.19
N SER A 18 13.45 15.94 0.26
CA SER A 18 13.62 14.76 -0.60
C SER A 18 12.37 14.51 -1.45
N TRP A 19 11.19 14.49 -0.82
CA TRP A 19 9.91 14.30 -1.50
C TRP A 19 9.64 15.36 -2.56
N ARG A 20 9.89 16.64 -2.25
CA ARG A 20 9.73 17.74 -3.23
C ARG A 20 10.68 17.65 -4.42
N ARG A 21 11.84 17.00 -4.24
CA ARG A 21 12.81 16.80 -5.33
C ARG A 21 12.35 15.70 -6.28
N SER A 22 11.81 14.61 -5.74
CA SER A 22 11.27 13.52 -6.54
C SER A 22 10.30 12.69 -5.71
N HIS A 23 9.13 12.42 -6.27
CA HIS A 23 8.16 11.47 -5.72
C HIS A 23 7.43 10.75 -6.86
N PRO A 24 6.85 9.56 -6.61
CA PRO A 24 6.05 8.86 -7.61
C PRO A 24 4.89 9.73 -8.13
N HIS A 25 4.55 9.58 -9.42
CA HIS A 25 3.48 10.35 -10.05
C HIS A 25 2.13 10.06 -9.38
N GLY A 26 1.34 11.12 -9.12
CA GLY A 26 0.02 11.05 -8.46
C GLY A 26 0.05 10.88 -6.94
N PHE A 27 1.20 10.54 -6.34
CA PHE A 27 1.35 10.49 -4.88
C PHE A 27 1.49 11.91 -4.33
N VAL A 28 0.80 12.18 -3.22
CA VAL A 28 0.90 13.45 -2.48
C VAL A 28 1.32 13.13 -1.05
N ALA A 29 2.28 13.86 -0.51
CA ALA A 29 2.59 13.88 0.90
C ALA A 29 2.98 15.32 1.28
N LYS A 30 2.12 16.00 2.05
CA LYS A 30 2.37 17.38 2.49
C LYS A 30 2.08 17.52 3.98
N PRO A 31 2.92 18.22 4.76
CA PRO A 31 2.59 18.49 6.15
C PRO A 31 1.31 19.33 6.26
N ALA A 32 0.59 19.18 7.37
CA ALA A 32 -0.65 19.89 7.63
C ALA A 32 -0.38 21.38 7.81
N THR A 33 -1.23 22.19 7.18
CA THR A 33 -1.27 23.63 7.42
C THR A 33 -2.29 23.87 8.54
N LEU A 34 -1.83 24.53 9.60
CA LEU A 34 -2.68 24.93 10.72
C LEU A 34 -3.52 26.16 10.34
N PRO A 35 -4.62 26.46 11.08
CA PRO A 35 -5.48 27.61 10.78
C PRO A 35 -4.76 28.96 10.76
N ASP A 36 -3.65 29.08 11.48
CA ASP A 36 -2.79 30.27 11.53
C ASP A 36 -1.81 30.38 10.33
N GLY A 37 -1.88 29.45 9.38
CA GLY A 37 -1.00 29.39 8.21
C GLY A 37 0.37 28.74 8.48
N SER A 38 0.68 28.39 9.73
CA SER A 38 1.90 27.69 10.07
C SER A 38 1.83 26.22 9.64
N VAL A 39 3.00 25.59 9.46
CA VAL A 39 3.10 24.21 8.98
C VAL A 39 3.47 23.29 10.14
N ASN A 40 2.61 22.31 10.41
CA ASN A 40 2.89 21.28 11.39
C ASN A 40 3.61 20.09 10.74
N LEU A 41 4.94 20.03 10.88
CA LEU A 41 5.74 18.92 10.36
C LEU A 41 5.41 17.55 10.99
N MET A 42 4.69 17.51 12.11
CA MET A 42 4.35 16.25 12.79
C MET A 42 3.09 15.58 12.24
N VAL A 43 2.32 16.25 11.37
CA VAL A 43 1.07 15.72 10.79
C VAL A 43 1.12 15.90 9.29
N TRP A 44 0.85 14.84 8.52
CA TRP A 44 0.95 14.85 7.06
C TRP A 44 -0.35 14.41 6.41
N ASN A 45 -0.78 15.19 5.42
CA ASN A 45 -1.88 14.85 4.52
C ASN A 45 -1.29 14.14 3.30
N CYS A 46 -1.59 12.85 3.17
CA CYS A 46 -1.09 12.01 2.10
C CYS A 46 -2.22 11.53 1.19
N ILE A 47 -1.94 11.43 -0.11
CA ILE A 47 -2.81 10.83 -1.12
C ILE A 47 -1.99 9.76 -1.83
N VAL A 48 -2.47 8.52 -1.77
CA VAL A 48 -1.95 7.41 -2.56
C VAL A 48 -2.93 7.19 -3.71
N PRO A 49 -2.55 7.46 -4.96
CA PRO A 49 -3.42 7.21 -6.09
C PRO A 49 -3.60 5.69 -6.21
N GLY A 50 -4.84 5.26 -6.45
CA GLY A 50 -5.07 3.90 -6.94
C GLY A 50 -4.41 3.73 -8.31
N LYS A 51 -4.05 2.49 -8.69
CA LYS A 51 -3.74 2.19 -10.10
C LYS A 51 -4.87 2.71 -10.99
N GLU A 52 -4.52 3.30 -12.14
CA GLU A 52 -5.50 3.75 -13.14
C GLU A 52 -6.53 2.64 -13.42
N GLY A 53 -7.81 3.01 -13.37
CA GLY A 53 -8.94 2.15 -13.76
C GLY A 53 -9.59 1.29 -12.66
N GLY A 54 -8.98 1.12 -11.48
CA GLY A 54 -9.49 0.19 -10.47
C GLY A 54 -10.31 0.80 -9.33
N TRP A 55 -9.83 1.90 -8.75
CA TRP A 55 -10.41 2.46 -7.51
C TRP A 55 -11.51 3.49 -7.78
N LYS A 56 -12.65 3.37 -7.09
CA LYS A 56 -13.76 4.35 -7.12
C LYS A 56 -14.19 4.67 -5.67
N PRO A 57 -14.53 5.94 -5.34
CA PRO A 57 -14.96 6.32 -3.99
C PRO A 57 -16.23 5.60 -3.50
N SER A 58 -17.05 5.08 -4.41
CA SER A 58 -18.25 4.30 -4.09
C SER A 58 -17.98 2.84 -3.74
N ILE A 59 -16.72 2.37 -3.84
CA ILE A 59 -16.34 1.01 -3.45
C ILE A 59 -16.44 0.89 -1.93
N THR A 60 -17.28 -0.04 -1.49
CA THR A 60 -17.47 -0.37 -0.07
C THR A 60 -16.43 -1.37 0.43
N VAL A 61 -16.22 -1.41 1.75
CA VAL A 61 -15.34 -2.42 2.39
C VAL A 61 -15.76 -3.84 2.02
N ARG A 62 -17.07 -4.12 1.94
CA ARG A 62 -17.59 -5.43 1.52
C ARG A 62 -17.10 -5.81 0.12
N GLN A 63 -17.15 -4.88 -0.84
CA GLN A 63 -16.69 -5.14 -2.22
C GLN A 63 -15.18 -5.40 -2.27
N ILE A 64 -14.39 -4.71 -1.45
CA ILE A 64 -12.95 -4.96 -1.32
C ILE A 64 -12.69 -6.38 -0.81
N LEU A 65 -13.37 -6.79 0.27
CA LEU A 65 -13.20 -8.12 0.87
C LEU A 65 -13.61 -9.24 -0.10
N ILE A 66 -14.72 -9.08 -0.81
CA ILE A 66 -15.15 -10.03 -1.84
C ILE A 66 -14.14 -10.08 -2.99
N GLY A 67 -13.63 -8.92 -3.44
CA GLY A 67 -12.61 -8.87 -4.49
C GLY A 67 -11.30 -9.54 -4.09
N ILE A 68 -10.91 -9.44 -2.81
CA ILE A 68 -9.74 -10.17 -2.28
C ILE A 68 -10.02 -11.67 -2.27
N GLN A 69 -11.20 -12.13 -1.80
CA GLN A 69 -11.56 -13.54 -1.82
C GLN A 69 -11.52 -14.11 -3.25
N ASP A 70 -12.13 -13.40 -4.21
CA ASP A 70 -12.12 -13.79 -5.62
C ASP A 70 -10.69 -13.86 -6.18
N LEU A 71 -9.83 -12.89 -5.84
CA LEU A 71 -8.42 -12.90 -6.28
C LEU A 71 -7.60 -14.07 -5.70
N LEU A 72 -7.97 -14.58 -4.52
CA LEU A 72 -7.30 -15.74 -3.93
C LEU A 72 -7.64 -17.03 -4.69
N ASP A 73 -8.87 -17.17 -5.19
CA ASP A 73 -9.31 -18.31 -6.00
C ASP A 73 -8.92 -18.15 -7.47
N ASN A 74 -8.94 -16.93 -7.99
CA ASN A 74 -8.71 -16.55 -9.37
C ASN A 74 -7.54 -15.55 -9.48
N PRO A 75 -6.28 -15.99 -9.32
CA PRO A 75 -5.12 -15.11 -9.38
C PRO A 75 -4.99 -14.42 -10.74
N ASN A 76 -4.59 -13.15 -10.75
CA ASN A 76 -4.40 -12.36 -11.98
C ASN A 76 -2.97 -12.52 -12.54
N PRO A 77 -2.75 -13.30 -13.62
CA PRO A 77 -1.41 -13.51 -14.20
C PRO A 77 -0.85 -12.25 -14.90
N ALA A 78 -1.70 -11.29 -15.27
CA ALA A 78 -1.27 -10.03 -15.88
C ALA A 78 -0.69 -9.03 -14.86
N SER A 79 -0.78 -9.32 -13.56
CA SER A 79 -0.22 -8.49 -12.50
C SER A 79 0.54 -9.33 -11.46
N PRO A 80 1.65 -9.99 -11.84
CA PRO A 80 2.41 -10.82 -10.93
C PRO A 80 3.03 -9.98 -9.82
N ALA A 81 2.65 -10.28 -8.57
CA ALA A 81 3.18 -9.59 -7.39
C ALA A 81 4.27 -10.40 -6.67
N GLN A 82 4.28 -11.73 -6.84
CA GLN A 82 5.24 -12.64 -6.22
C GLN A 82 5.78 -13.63 -7.26
N GLY A 83 7.07 -13.51 -7.60
CA GLY A 83 7.70 -14.29 -8.67
C GLY A 83 7.60 -15.80 -8.49
N SER A 84 7.96 -16.32 -7.32
CA SER A 84 7.95 -17.76 -7.05
C SER A 84 6.56 -18.41 -7.14
N CYS A 85 5.51 -17.71 -6.70
CA CYS A 85 4.13 -18.19 -6.81
C CYS A 85 3.62 -18.10 -8.25
N TYR A 86 3.93 -17.02 -8.97
CA TYR A 86 3.55 -16.85 -10.36
C TYR A 86 4.20 -17.92 -11.26
N GLU A 87 5.49 -18.20 -11.06
CA GLU A 87 6.17 -19.25 -11.81
C GLU A 87 5.53 -20.63 -11.59
N LEU A 88 5.15 -20.95 -10.35
CA LEU A 88 4.43 -22.19 -10.05
C LEU A 88 3.04 -22.21 -10.68
N LEU A 89 2.30 -21.11 -10.61
CA LEU A 89 0.98 -20.97 -11.21
C LEU A 89 1.01 -21.27 -12.72
N VAL A 90 2.03 -20.76 -13.43
CA VAL A 90 2.17 -20.90 -14.89
C VAL A 90 2.82 -22.23 -15.28
N LYS A 91 3.87 -22.68 -14.58
CA LYS A 91 4.67 -23.86 -14.97
C LYS A 91 4.16 -25.17 -14.36
N ASN A 92 3.56 -25.15 -13.17
CA ASN A 92 3.16 -26.35 -12.43
C ASN A 92 1.98 -26.09 -11.48
N LEU A 93 0.78 -25.99 -12.08
CA LEU A 93 -0.47 -25.77 -11.35
C LEU A 93 -0.77 -26.81 -10.25
N PRO A 94 -0.49 -28.12 -10.44
CA PRO A 94 -0.67 -29.10 -9.36
C PRO A 94 0.14 -28.79 -8.09
N GLU A 95 1.40 -28.40 -8.23
CA GLU A 95 2.25 -28.04 -7.09
C GLU A 95 1.84 -26.69 -6.46
N TYR A 96 1.43 -25.72 -7.28
CA TYR A 96 0.83 -24.48 -6.79
C TYR A 96 -0.38 -24.78 -5.87
N ASN A 97 -1.32 -25.60 -6.35
CA ASN A 97 -2.51 -25.99 -5.59
C ASN A 97 -2.16 -26.75 -4.31
N ASN A 98 -1.14 -27.61 -4.34
CA ASN A 98 -0.65 -28.30 -3.15
C ASN A 98 -0.16 -27.30 -2.09
N ARG A 99 0.65 -26.31 -2.48
CA ARG A 99 1.14 -25.26 -1.57
C ARG A 99 0.02 -24.38 -1.05
N VAL A 100 -0.96 -24.01 -1.88
CA VAL A 100 -2.15 -23.26 -1.45
C VAL A 100 -2.90 -24.04 -0.37
N ARG A 101 -3.13 -25.34 -0.55
CA ARG A 101 -3.79 -26.20 0.45
C ARG A 101 -2.97 -26.31 1.74
N GLN A 102 -1.66 -26.45 1.65
CA GLN A 102 -0.78 -26.48 2.83
C GLN A 102 -0.81 -25.15 3.59
N GLN A 103 -0.84 -24.03 2.86
CA GLN A 103 -0.94 -22.70 3.44
C GLN A 103 -2.30 -22.51 4.13
N ALA A 104 -3.40 -22.93 3.50
CA ALA A 104 -4.74 -22.84 4.09
C ALA A 104 -4.83 -23.59 5.44
N LYS A 105 -4.17 -24.75 5.56
CA LYS A 105 -4.12 -25.51 6.83
C LYS A 105 -3.43 -24.76 7.97
N ARG A 106 -2.53 -23.81 7.68
CA ARG A 106 -1.87 -22.98 8.71
C ARG A 106 -2.79 -21.93 9.32
N TYR A 107 -3.88 -21.59 8.62
CA TYR A 107 -4.87 -20.60 9.03
C TYR A 107 -6.24 -21.27 9.09
N PRO A 108 -6.47 -22.19 10.05
CA PRO A 108 -7.78 -22.82 10.20
C PRO A 108 -8.82 -21.77 10.54
N LEU A 109 -10.07 -22.04 10.17
CA LEU A 109 -11.19 -21.19 10.57
C LEU A 109 -11.28 -21.17 12.09
N HIS A 110 -11.10 -19.99 12.67
CA HIS A 110 -11.46 -19.73 14.06
C HIS A 110 -12.96 -19.50 14.10
N VAL A 111 -13.71 -20.60 14.15
CA VAL A 111 -15.16 -20.59 14.40
C VAL A 111 -15.39 -20.64 15.91
#